data_AF-A0A5P9Q344-F1
#
_entry.id   AF-A0A5P9Q344-F1
#
_cell.length_a   1.000
_cell.length_b   1.000
_cell.length_c   1.000
_cell.angle_alpha   90.00
_cell.angle_beta   90.00
_cell.angle_gamma   90.00
#
_symmetry.space_group_name_H-M   'P 1'
#
loop_
_entity.id
_entity.type
_entity.pdbx_description
1 polymer ?
#
loop_
_entity_poly.entity_id
_entity_poly.type
_entity_poly.pdbx_seq_one_letter_code
_entity_poly.pdbx_strand_id
1 'polypeptide(L)' 'MIIEFPGTNAVPAVRKLDALAVEAGLNGRRTYDELHPREVFEVVRIARRRGDTLDQVAELLDVDFFMISDEYAAAGA' A
#
# COMPACT_ATOMS: atom_id res chain seq x y z
N MET A 1 -30.17 27.98 27.38
CA MET A 1 -28.88 28.20 26.72
C MET A 1 -28.29 26.81 26.49
N ILE A 2 -28.18 26.40 25.23
CA ILE A 2 -27.79 25.03 24.86
C ILE A 2 -26.28 24.88 25.06
N ILE A 3 -25.87 23.80 25.72
CA ILE A 3 -24.49 23.38 25.90
C ILE A 3 -24.15 22.47 24.72
N GLU A 4 -23.12 22.81 23.94
CA GLU A 4 -22.59 21.94 22.88
C GLU A 4 -21.06 21.83 22.99
N PHE A 5 -20.60 20.70 23.51
CA PHE A 5 -19.35 20.02 23.18
C PHE A 5 -19.71 18.53 23.29
N PRO A 6 -19.23 17.60 22.43
CA PRO A 6 -17.81 17.47 22.09
C PRO A 6 -17.50 16.84 20.71
N GLY A 7 -16.22 16.68 20.41
CA GLY A 7 -15.76 15.60 19.53
C GLY A 7 -15.32 16.02 18.13
N THR A 8 -14.16 16.65 18.03
CA THR A 8 -13.32 16.46 16.84
C THR A 8 -12.85 15.01 16.87
N ASN A 9 -13.71 14.10 16.43
CA ASN A 9 -13.26 12.81 15.90
C ASN A 9 -12.42 13.17 14.68
N ALA A 10 -11.09 13.21 14.86
CA ALA A 10 -10.15 13.23 13.77
C ALA A 10 -10.31 11.91 13.01
N VAL A 11 -11.29 11.87 12.10
CA VAL A 11 -11.37 10.83 11.09
C VAL A 11 -10.04 10.88 10.36
N PRO A 12 -9.21 9.83 10.37
CA PRO A 12 -7.99 9.86 9.57
C PRO A 12 -8.46 10.08 8.15
N ALA A 13 -8.09 11.23 7.57
CA ALA A 13 -8.46 11.57 6.21
C ALA A 13 -8.09 10.37 5.36
N VAL A 14 -9.09 9.72 4.78
CA VAL A 14 -8.91 8.56 3.91
C VAL A 14 -8.04 9.06 2.76
N ARG A 15 -6.72 8.94 2.89
CA ARG A 15 -5.77 9.37 1.86
C ARG A 15 -6.18 8.59 0.62
N LYS A 16 -6.61 9.33 -0.39
CA LYS A 16 -6.88 8.78 -1.72
C LYS A 16 -5.57 8.12 -2.17
N LEU A 17 -5.70 6.95 -2.79
CA LEU A 17 -4.58 6.26 -3.40
C LEU A 17 -3.87 7.23 -4.34
N ASP A 18 -2.57 7.45 -4.13
CA ASP A 18 -1.75 8.25 -5.04
C ASP A 18 -1.26 7.35 -6.17
N ALA A 19 -1.86 7.52 -7.36
CA ALA A 19 -1.51 6.74 -8.54
C ALA A 19 -0.03 6.92 -8.94
N LEU A 20 0.55 8.10 -8.69
CA LEU A 20 1.94 8.37 -8.99
C LEU A 20 2.87 7.64 -8.02
N ALA A 21 2.48 7.52 -6.75
CA ALA A 21 3.19 6.72 -5.75
C ALA A 21 3.20 5.24 -6.13
N VAL A 22 2.04 4.70 -6.54
CA VAL A 22 1.92 3.31 -7.00
C VAL A 22 2.78 3.07 -8.25
N GLU A 23 2.74 3.98 -9.22
CA GLU A 23 3.58 3.88 -10.42
C GLU A 23 5.08 3.96 -10.08
N ALA A 24 5.47 4.84 -9.15
CA ALA A 24 6.85 4.93 -8.69
C ALA A 24 7.29 3.62 -8.01
N GLY A 25 6.45 3.02 -7.18
CA GLY A 25 6.70 1.71 -6.57
C GLY A 25 6.85 0.60 -7.61
N LEU A 26 5.97 0.56 -8.62
CA LEU A 26 6.04 -0.41 -9.71
C LEU A 26 7.27 -0.27 -10.61
N ASN A 27 7.94 0.88 -10.58
CA ASN A 27 9.18 1.14 -11.31
C ASN A 27 10.42 1.04 -10.42
N GLY A 28 10.30 0.61 -9.16
CA GLY A 28 11.41 0.54 -8.19
C GLY A 28 11.98 1.91 -7.82
N ARG A 29 11.20 2.99 -8.00
CA ARG A 29 11.59 4.36 -7.65
C ARG A 29 11.13 4.77 -6.25
N ARG A 30 10.29 3.95 -5.62
CA ARG A 30 9.93 4.05 -4.22
C ARG A 30 9.95 2.68 -3.57
N THR A 31 10.52 2.58 -2.38
CA THR A 31 10.57 1.36 -1.59
C THR A 31 9.38 1.25 -0.64
N TYR A 32 9.24 0.11 0.04
CA TYR A 32 8.13 -0.19 0.94
C TYR A 32 7.87 0.90 1.99
N ASP A 33 8.91 1.43 2.64
CA ASP A 33 8.79 2.43 3.71
C ASP A 33 8.33 3.81 3.21
N GLU A 34 8.45 4.07 1.91
CA GLU A 34 8.04 5.32 1.26
C GLU A 34 6.59 5.28 0.75
N LEU A 35 5.96 4.11 0.80
CA LEU A 35 4.61 3.87 0.32
C LEU A 35 3.63 3.74 1.49
N HIS A 36 2.44 4.29 1.30
CA HIS A 36 1.34 4.04 2.21
C HIS A 36 0.90 2.56 2.09
N PRO A 37 0.41 1.90 3.15
CA PRO A 37 -0.02 0.49 3.08
C PRO A 37 -1.02 0.16 1.95
N ARG A 38 -1.88 1.12 1.61
CA ARG A 38 -2.81 1.00 0.46
C ARG A 38 -2.11 1.05 -0.90
N GLU A 39 -1.04 1.82 -1.01
CA GLU A 39 -0.23 1.91 -2.23
C GLU A 39 0.60 0.64 -2.39
N VAL A 40 1.19 0.14 -1.29
CA VAL A 40 1.84 -1.18 -1.25
C VAL A 40 0.90 -2.26 -1.75
N PHE A 41 -0.32 -2.33 -1.21
CA PHE A 41 -1.32 -3.32 -1.66
C PHE A 41 -1.59 -3.22 -3.17
N GLU A 42 -1.70 -2.02 -3.72
CA GLU A 42 -1.93 -1.83 -5.15
C GLU A 42 -0.70 -2.17 -6.01
N VAL A 43 0.51 -1.85 -5.56
CA VAL A 43 1.76 -2.28 -6.21
C VAL A 43 1.83 -3.81 -6.26
N VAL A 44 1.61 -4.47 -5.12
CA VAL A 44 1.60 -5.94 -4.99
C VAL A 44 0.53 -6.55 -5.90
N ARG A 45 -0.69 -6.00 -5.91
CA ARG A 45 -1.79 -6.47 -6.75
C ARG A 45 -1.50 -6.34 -8.23
N ILE A 46 -0.93 -5.22 -8.66
CA ILE A 46 -0.60 -4.99 -10.07
C ILE A 46 0.56 -5.89 -10.51
N ALA A 47 1.61 -6.00 -9.71
CA ALA A 47 2.77 -6.85 -10.00
C ALA A 47 2.37 -8.34 -10.08
N ARG A 48 1.59 -8.83 -9.11
CA ARG A 48 1.05 -10.19 -9.15
C ARG A 48 0.19 -10.44 -10.40
N ARG A 49 -0.64 -9.47 -10.81
CA ARG A 49 -1.45 -9.57 -12.04
C ARG A 49 -0.60 -9.61 -13.32
N ARG A 50 0.60 -9.01 -13.31
CA ARG A 50 1.57 -9.10 -14.40
C ARG A 50 2.26 -10.47 -14.46
N GLY A 51 2.13 -11.27 -13.41
CA GLY A 51 2.77 -12.58 -13.26
C GLY A 51 4.05 -12.55 -12.44
N ASP A 52 4.37 -11.41 -11.80
CA ASP A 52 5.53 -11.31 -10.91
C ASP A 52 5.32 -12.22 -9.69
N THR A 53 6.36 -12.96 -9.33
CA THR A 53 6.38 -13.85 -8.17
C THR A 53 6.53 -13.06 -6.87
N LEU A 54 6.18 -13.66 -5.74
CA LEU A 54 6.33 -13.04 -4.41
C LEU A 54 7.75 -12.50 -4.18
N ASP A 55 8.78 -13.28 -4.54
CA ASP A 55 10.19 -12.88 -4.39
C ASP A 55 10.54 -11.67 -5.27
N GLN A 56 10.04 -11.62 -6.50
CA GLN A 56 10.24 -10.48 -7.40
C GLN A 56 9.55 -9.20 -6.91
N VAL A 57 8.36 -9.34 -6.32
CA VAL A 57 7.65 -8.20 -5.73
C VAL A 57 8.35 -7.71 -4.45
N ALA A 58 8.91 -8.63 -3.67
CA ALA A 58 9.70 -8.30 -2.48
C ALA A 58 10.99 -7.55 -2.85
N GLU A 59 11.69 -8.02 -3.88
CA GLU A 59 12.86 -7.35 -4.46
C GLU A 59 12.51 -5.95 -4.98
N LEU A 60 11.38 -5.80 -5.70
CA LEU A 60 10.90 -4.51 -6.21
C LEU A 60 10.66 -3.48 -5.09
N LEU A 61 10.18 -3.94 -3.94
CA LEU A 61 9.85 -3.10 -2.78
C LEU A 61 11.01 -2.97 -1.78
N ASP A 62 12.15 -3.60 -2.05
CA ASP A 62 13.34 -3.66 -1.18
C ASP A 62 13.02 -4.17 0.24
N VAL A 63 12.28 -5.29 0.32
CA VAL A 63 11.90 -5.93 1.58
C VAL A 63 12.02 -7.45 1.52
N ASP A 64 12.07 -8.08 2.69
CA ASP A 64 11.94 -9.52 2.79
C ASP A 64 10.53 -9.99 2.38
N PHE A 65 10.44 -11.10 1.66
CA PHE A 65 9.15 -11.63 1.17
C PHE A 65 8.13 -11.93 2.27
N PHE A 66 8.59 -12.25 3.49
CA PHE A 66 7.72 -12.46 4.66
C PHE A 66 6.95 -11.20 5.07
N MET A 67 7.45 -10.01 4.74
CA MET A 67 6.82 -8.73 5.09
C MET A 67 5.57 -8.45 4.25
N ILE A 68 5.48 -9.05 3.06
CA ILE A 68 4.40 -8.81 2.09
C ILE A 68 3.64 -10.08 1.72
N SER A 69 3.89 -11.20 2.41
CA SER A 69 3.31 -12.50 2.04
C SER A 69 1.79 -12.52 2.18
N ASP A 70 1.26 -11.85 3.21
CA ASP A 70 -0.17 -11.77 3.48
C ASP A 70 -0.86 -10.85 2.46
N GLU A 71 -0.28 -9.69 2.16
CA GLU A 71 -0.72 -8.76 1.11
C GLU A 71 -0.70 -9.43 -0.25
N TYR A 72 0.38 -10.15 -0.56
CA TYR A 72 0.52 -10.88 -1.81
C TYR A 72 -0.55 -11.93 -1.92
N ALA A 73 -0.81 -12.75 -0.89
CA ALA A 73 -1.87 -13.75 -0.87
C ALA A 73 -3.26 -13.11 -1.07
N ALA A 74 -3.57 -12.07 -0.32
CA ALA A 74 -4.83 -11.33 -0.37
C ALA A 74 -5.08 -10.68 -1.75
N ALA A 75 -4.02 -10.25 -2.44
CA ALA A 75 -4.13 -9.61 -3.76
C ALA A 75 -4.54 -10.56 -4.90
N GLY A 76 -4.60 -11.87 -4.67
CA GLY A 76 -5.08 -12.85 -5.64
C GLY A 76 -6.30 -13.66 -5.22
N ALA A 77 -6.96 -13.27 -4.12
CA ALA A 77 -8.31 -13.71 -3.79
C ALA A 77 -9.34 -12.90 -4.57
#